data_AF-A0A967WHF6-F1
#
_entry.id   AF-A0A967WHF6-F1
#
_cell.length_a   1.000
_cell.length_b   1.000
_cell.length_c   1.000
_cell.angle_alpha   90.00
_cell.angle_beta   90.00
_cell.angle_gamma   90.00
#
_symmetry.space_group_name_H-M   'P 1'
#
loop_
_entity.id
_entity.type
_entity.pdbx_description
1 polymer ?
#
loop_
_entity_poly.entity_id
_entity_poly.type
_entity_poly.pdbx_seq_one_letter_code
_entity_poly.pdbx_strand_id
1 'polypeptide(L)'
;VAVVYWSRRRLPVGTTLDAIAPGVTLALALERLGAFLDGSSFGGPTTLPWGVYLWDDIRHPVQLYEALALFVILAVLWQRRERRS
;
A
#
# COMPACT_ATOMS: atom_id res chain seq x y z
N VAL A 1 -21.40 -12.45 3.59
CA VAL A 1 -22.45 -11.60 4.22
C VAL A 1 -22.45 -10.17 3.70
N ALA A 2 -21.30 -9.48 3.63
CA ALA A 2 -21.22 -8.11 3.09
C ALA A 2 -21.70 -7.96 1.63
N VAL A 3 -21.34 -8.91 0.75
CA VAL A 3 -21.76 -8.92 -0.67
C VAL A 3 -23.28 -9.09 -0.82
N VAL A 4 -23.91 -9.86 0.06
CA VAL A 4 -25.36 -10.11 0.01
C VAL A 4 -26.15 -8.88 0.49
N TYR A 5 -25.65 -8.15 1.49
CA TYR A 5 -26.26 -6.91 1.97
C TYR A 5 -26.21 -5.78 0.93
N TRP A 6 -25.16 -5.76 0.10
CA TRP A 6 -24.93 -4.81 -0.99
C TRP A 6 -26.01 -4.89 -2.09
N SER A 7 -26.40 -6.12 -2.46
CA SER A 7 -27.38 -6.35 -3.54
C SER A 7 -28.78 -5.81 -3.23
N ARG A 8 -29.14 -5.67 -1.94
CA ARG A 8 -30.48 -5.27 -1.52
C ARG A 8 -30.70 -3.76 -1.35
N ARG A 9 -29.63 -2.95 -1.28
CA ARG A 9 -29.74 -1.50 -0.97
C ARG A 9 -29.41 -0.54 -2.10
N ARG A 10 -29.08 -0.99 -3.31
CA ARG A 10 -28.73 -0.13 -4.47
C ARG A 10 -27.73 1.00 -4.09
N LEU A 11 -26.75 0.69 -3.26
CA LEU A 11 -25.71 1.68 -2.91
C LEU A 11 -24.78 1.85 -4.11
N PRO A 12 -24.46 3.09 -4.52
CA PRO A 12 -23.56 3.34 -5.63
C PRO A 12 -22.20 2.73 -5.32
N VAL A 13 -21.82 1.73 -6.11
CA VAL A 13 -20.65 0.88 -5.86
C VAL A 13 -19.37 1.72 -5.73
N GLY A 14 -19.27 2.77 -6.54
CA GLY A 14 -18.15 3.71 -6.50
C GLY A 14 -17.99 4.41 -5.15
N THR A 15 -19.08 4.90 -4.55
CA THR A 15 -19.00 5.65 -3.29
C THR A 15 -18.58 4.78 -2.11
N THR A 16 -18.99 3.51 -2.11
CA THR A 16 -18.57 2.56 -1.06
C THR A 16 -17.10 2.15 -1.23
N LEU A 17 -16.65 1.93 -2.48
CA LEU A 17 -15.24 1.63 -2.76
C LEU A 17 -14.34 2.83 -2.43
N ASP A 18 -14.76 4.06 -2.76
CA ASP A 18 -14.03 5.29 -2.42
C ASP A 18 -13.86 5.46 -0.90
N ALA A 19 -14.86 5.04 -0.11
CA ALA A 19 -14.78 5.10 1.35
C ALA A 19 -13.80 4.06 1.95
N ILE A 20 -13.65 2.91 1.29
CA ILE A 20 -12.81 1.79 1.76
C ILE A 20 -11.36 1.94 1.26
N ALA A 21 -11.16 2.58 0.11
CA ALA A 21 -9.87 2.72 -0.55
C ALA A 21 -8.72 3.22 0.35
N PRO A 22 -8.89 4.25 1.22
CA PRO A 22 -7.82 4.70 2.11
C PRO A 22 -7.41 3.63 3.13
N GLY A 23 -8.38 2.92 3.71
CA GLY A 23 -8.11 1.88 4.70
C GLY A 23 -7.35 0.69 4.10
N VAL A 24 -7.73 0.26 2.89
CA VAL A 24 -7.03 -0.81 2.17
C VAL A 24 -5.63 -0.36 1.75
N THR A 25 -5.47 0.87 1.27
CA THR A 25 -4.16 1.42 0.89
C THR A 25 -3.20 1.46 2.08
N LEU A 26 -3.69 1.87 3.27
CA LEU A 26 -2.90 1.86 4.49
C LEU A 26 -2.50 0.45 4.91
N ALA A 27 -3.42 -0.52 4.84
CA ALA A 27 -3.12 -1.91 5.16
C ALA A 27 -2.02 -2.49 4.25
N LEU A 28 -2.09 -2.22 2.94
CA LEU A 28 -1.06 -2.62 1.98
C LEU A 28 0.29 -1.94 2.25
N ALA A 29 0.29 -0.66 2.64
CA ALA A 29 1.54 0.04 2.97
C ALA A 29 2.24 -0.59 4.19
N LEU A 30 1.45 -0.95 5.22
CA LEU A 30 1.96 -1.64 6.41
C LEU A 30 2.42 -3.06 6.11
N GLU A 31 1.74 -3.78 5.23
CA GLU A 31 2.18 -5.10 4.75
C GLU A 31 3.58 -5.02 4.14
N ARG A 32 3.83 -4.03 3.27
CA ARG A 32 5.14 -3.83 2.63
C ARG A 32 6.23 -3.44 3.63
N LEU A 33 5.91 -2.62 4.63
CA LEU A 33 6.83 -2.33 5.73
C LEU A 33 7.14 -3.60 6.55
N GLY A 34 6.13 -4.43 6.82
CA GLY A 34 6.31 -5.71 7.50
C GLY A 34 7.26 -6.63 6.74
N ALA A 35 7.07 -6.75 5.42
CA ALA A 35 7.94 -7.55 4.55
C ALA A 35 9.39 -7.05 4.49
N PHE A 36 9.60 -5.73 4.63
CA PHE A 36 10.94 -5.15 4.76
C PHE A 36 11.60 -5.51 6.10
N LEU A 37 10.86 -5.42 7.21
CA LEU A 37 11.38 -5.76 8.54
C LEU A 37 11.66 -7.26 8.72
N ASP A 38 10.86 -8.10 8.07
CA ASP A 38 10.97 -9.56 8.14
C ASP A 38 12.19 -10.09 7.37
N GLY A 39 12.74 -9.34 6.42
CA GLY A 39 13.89 -9.86 5.68
C GLY A 39 13.51 -10.99 4.68
N SER A 40 12.24 -11.10 4.29
CA SER A 40 11.71 -12.19 3.45
C SER A 40 11.54 -11.87 1.96
N SER A 41 11.42 -10.61 1.56
CA SER A 41 11.30 -10.22 0.14
C SER A 41 12.23 -9.05 -0.19
N PHE A 42 12.94 -9.11 -1.32
CA PHE A 42 13.88 -8.07 -1.79
C PHE A 42 13.86 -7.97 -3.30
N GLY A 43 14.30 -6.82 -3.81
CA GLY A 43 14.56 -6.69 -5.23
C GLY A 43 15.79 -7.47 -5.69
N GLY A 44 16.12 -7.30 -6.97
CA GLY A 44 17.34 -7.83 -7.54
C GLY A 44 18.61 -7.23 -6.92
N PRO A 45 19.77 -7.87 -7.17
CA PRO A 45 21.07 -7.35 -6.76
C PRO A 45 21.34 -5.98 -7.38
N THR A 46 22.04 -5.12 -6.63
CA THR A 46 22.29 -3.73 -7.00
C THR A 46 23.64 -3.24 -6.50
N THR A 47 24.21 -2.27 -7.21
CA THR A 47 25.47 -1.61 -6.85
C THR A 47 25.27 -0.19 -6.35
N LEU A 48 24.01 0.21 -6.10
CA LEU A 48 23.66 1.55 -5.65
C LEU A 48 24.04 1.76 -4.18
N PRO A 49 24.44 2.99 -3.79
CA PRO A 49 24.92 3.27 -2.43
C PRO A 49 23.84 3.21 -1.34
N TRP A 50 22.56 3.14 -1.72
CA TRP A 50 21.42 2.96 -0.82
C TRP A 50 20.84 1.54 -0.86
N GLY A 51 21.54 0.59 -1.48
CA GLY A 51 21.18 -0.82 -1.42
C GLY A 51 21.28 -1.34 0.01
N VAL A 52 20.44 -2.33 0.34
CA VAL A 52 20.44 -2.98 1.66
C VAL A 52 21.14 -4.32 1.51
N TYR A 53 22.11 -4.59 2.39
CA TYR A 53 22.80 -5.88 2.42
C TYR A 53 21.85 -6.95 2.95
N LEU A 54 21.55 -7.94 2.12
CA LEU A 54 20.71 -9.05 2.51
C LEU A 54 20.97 -10.29 1.66
N TRP A 55 20.98 -11.45 2.32
CA TRP A 55 21.28 -12.74 1.69
C TRP A 55 22.63 -12.73 0.96
N ASP A 56 23.65 -12.20 1.62
CA ASP A 56 25.04 -12.12 1.13
C ASP A 56 25.25 -11.25 -0.12
N ASP A 57 24.28 -10.39 -0.46
CA ASP A 57 24.37 -9.48 -1.60
C ASP A 57 23.73 -8.12 -1.26
N ILE A 58 24.11 -7.07 -2.00
CA ILE A 58 23.51 -5.75 -1.88
C ILE A 58 22.30 -5.73 -2.81
N ARG A 59 21.10 -5.46 -2.29
CA ARG A 59 19.85 -5.55 -3.05
C ARG A 59 19.03 -4.27 -2.99
N HIS A 60 18.18 -4.08 -3.97
CA HIS A 60 17.22 -2.98 -3.97
C HIS A 60 16.17 -3.17 -2.85
N PRO A 61 15.97 -2.18 -1.97
CA PRO A 61 14.90 -2.22 -0.97
C PRO A 61 13.54 -1.84 -1.61
N VAL A 62 13.09 -2.65 -2.57
CA VAL A 62 11.87 -2.38 -3.36
C VAL A 62 10.63 -2.24 -2.48
N GLN A 63 10.59 -2.96 -1.37
CA GLN A 63 9.53 -2.92 -0.36
C GLN A 63 9.36 -1.53 0.24
N LEU A 64 10.48 -0.83 0.50
CA LEU A 64 10.43 0.55 0.99
C LEU A 64 9.92 1.50 -0.09
N TYR A 65 10.29 1.30 -1.35
CA TYR A 65 9.77 2.10 -2.46
C TYR A 65 8.27 1.89 -2.65
N GLU A 66 7.79 0.65 -2.58
CA GLU A 66 6.38 0.30 -2.66
C GLU A 66 5.59 0.88 -1.47
N ALA A 67 6.11 0.72 -0.25
CA ALA A 67 5.49 1.31 0.94
C ALA A 67 5.39 2.84 0.84
N LEU A 68 6.47 3.51 0.42
CA LEU A 68 6.50 4.95 0.22
C LEU A 68 5.45 5.38 -0.83
N ALA A 69 5.39 4.69 -1.97
CA ALA A 69 4.41 4.97 -3.01
C ALA A 69 2.97 4.81 -2.49
N LEU A 70 2.69 3.77 -1.70
CA LEU A 70 1.39 3.55 -1.08
C LEU A 70 1.04 4.64 -0.06
N PHE A 71 2.00 5.11 0.74
CA PHE A 71 1.80 6.26 1.63
C PHE A 71 1.51 7.56 0.87
N VAL A 72 2.18 7.79 -0.26
CA VAL A 72 1.90 8.94 -1.14
C VAL A 72 0.48 8.84 -1.71
N ILE A 73 0.08 7.67 -2.21
CA ILE A 73 -1.29 7.44 -2.70
C ILE A 73 -2.31 7.68 -1.58
N LEU A 74 -2.04 7.17 -0.36
CA LEU A 74 -2.89 7.40 0.80
C LEU A 74 -3.02 8.90 1.11
N ALA A 75 -1.90 9.64 1.11
CA ALA A 75 -1.89 11.08 1.35
C ALA A 75 -2.70 11.84 0.28
N VAL A 76 -2.58 11.46 -1.00
CA VAL A 76 -3.37 12.04 -2.10
C VAL A 76 -4.86 11.72 -1.93
N LEU A 77 -5.21 10.48 -1.61
CA LEU A 77 -6.60 10.07 -1.35
C LEU A 77 -7.19 10.82 -0.16
N TRP A 78 -6.40 10.99 0.91
CA TRP A 78 -6.79 11.73 2.10
C TRP A 78 -7.04 13.20 1.78
N GLN A 79 -6.12 13.85 1.07
CA GLN A 79 -6.24 15.25 0.67
C GLN A 79 -7.44 15.48 -0.26
N ARG A 80 -7.72 14.54 -1.18
CA ARG A 80 -8.90 14.61 -2.05
C ARG A 80 -10.21 14.41 -1.30
N ARG A 81 -10.21 13.59 -0.25
CA ARG A 81 -11.36 13.41 0.64
C ARG A 81 -11.66 14.69 1.43
N GLU A 82 -10.62 15.32 1.99
CA GLU A 82 -10.76 16.55 2.79
C GLU A 82 -11.27 17.73 1.95
N ARG A 83 -10.91 17.81 0.67
CA ARG A 83 -11.45 18.83 -0.27
C ARG A 83 -12.89 18.59 -0.72
N ARG A 84 -13.48 17.44 -0.42
CA ARG A 84 -14.86 17.08 -0.81
C ARG A 84 -15.85 17.16 0.36
N SER A 85 -15.35 17.32 1.59
CA SER A 85 -16.14 17.62 2.79
C SER A 85 -16.30 19.12 3.00
#